data_AF-A0AA90NE14-F1
#
_entry.id   AF-A0AA90NE14-F1
#
_cell.length_a   1.000
_cell.length_b   1.000
_cell.length_c   1.000
_cell.angle_alpha   90.00
_cell.angle_beta   90.00
_cell.angle_gamma   90.00
#
_symmetry.space_group_name_H-M   'P 1'
#
loop_
_entity.id
_entity.type
_entity.pdbx_description
1 polymer ?
#
loop_
_entity_poly.entity_id
_entity_poly.type
_entity_poly.pdbx_seq_one_letter_code
_entity_poly.pdbx_strand_id
1 'polypeptide(L)'
;MTRRNLPLRLTAPAVAALLVTTAVAGTASAAQTTVPAGSMRASSLYAGGPTYDSSAGTVMRLSNNGTISMPIAPTGTATLAVRARADLCSGSPIATVRVGGTVVGTIDVNSASWATYPLSGSVPPGANTLTIEYANDYFALFRCDRNLYVASVTVDDAGAPEMCPPNQFRARYFNNTTATGTPVATQCENGPGGSFTGSPLPGVNADNFSVEYTGTVDFPATADYIVSTTLGNVGARVWIDDALVVDKWSPQWGTTNIQRTMTRGPHQVRATYVNTSGIAHFGISLPRATPGPASNNGNYFAADSPWNQPIPPGAAVDPRSAGWVNTLDGGNDGMFVNSTDWTTTVYNAPPGTPTTEITVTNTNRKVTVPYLPSYRPTRDADAHLSVIDDATGCLYEFQSFNPVTKTAIAQATYKAYTGSGGHTAGPSHAGGEISYLAGMITPQDVQSGVIDHAVRYALPEGAPTYVYPGTRSDGSTMGGVPQGTRIQLDPSLDLTQFGLSPFQLMLARAMQVYGGFNSDHAGSFVVSARSTADGTTYAQPIQPLPDALLRHMRFLSPTLSSTQMYLDRADDPTCNQQR
;
A
#
# COMPACT_ATOMS: atom_id res chain seq x y z
N MET A 1 57.67 50.78 50.88
CA MET A 1 58.95 50.75 50.13
C MET A 1 58.80 49.77 48.97
N THR A 2 59.31 50.14 47.78
CA THR A 2 59.61 49.30 46.57
C THR A 2 58.44 48.54 45.91
N ARG A 3 57.80 49.08 44.86
CA ARG A 3 58.09 49.05 43.40
C ARG A 3 57.59 47.81 42.63
N ARG A 4 56.57 48.07 41.78
CA ARG A 4 56.36 47.63 40.37
C ARG A 4 56.35 46.13 40.02
N ASN A 5 55.29 45.67 39.33
CA ASN A 5 55.32 45.41 37.88
C ASN A 5 54.00 44.83 37.32
N LEU A 6 53.50 45.43 36.23
CA LEU A 6 52.70 44.77 35.18
C LEU A 6 53.64 43.97 34.26
N PRO A 7 53.12 42.95 33.55
CA PRO A 7 53.16 42.98 32.07
C PRO A 7 51.82 42.50 31.48
N LEU A 8 51.14 43.26 30.60
CA LEU A 8 51.33 43.44 29.15
C LEU A 8 51.52 42.16 28.31
N ARG A 9 50.64 42.04 27.32
CA ARG A 9 50.34 40.96 26.38
C ARG A 9 51.48 40.66 25.39
N LEU A 10 51.54 39.41 24.94
CA LEU A 10 51.90 39.06 23.56
C LEU A 10 50.88 38.05 23.01
N THR A 11 50.24 38.45 21.92
CA THR A 11 49.35 37.66 21.07
C THR A 11 50.16 36.83 20.09
N ALA A 12 49.83 35.55 19.94
CA ALA A 12 50.17 34.72 18.78
C ALA A 12 48.89 34.08 18.25
N PRO A 13 48.62 34.09 16.92
CA PRO A 13 47.42 33.49 16.36
C PRO A 13 47.65 31.98 16.17
N ALA A 14 46.76 31.16 16.73
CA ALA A 14 46.70 29.74 16.42
C ALA A 14 46.00 29.57 15.07
N VAL A 15 46.75 29.11 14.07
CA VAL A 15 46.24 28.65 12.78
C VAL A 15 45.49 27.34 13.02
N ALA A 16 44.15 27.40 13.06
CA ALA A 16 43.31 26.21 13.01
C ALA A 16 43.25 25.73 11.56
N ALA A 17 43.91 24.60 11.29
CA ALA A 17 43.79 23.90 10.01
C ALA A 17 42.36 23.37 9.85
N LEU A 18 41.59 24.02 8.97
CA LEU A 18 40.26 23.60 8.54
C LEU A 18 40.45 22.38 7.62
N LEU A 19 40.31 21.16 8.14
CA LEU A 19 40.10 19.99 7.29
C LEU A 19 38.68 20.08 6.71
N VAL A 20 38.57 20.68 5.53
CA VAL A 20 37.40 20.51 4.67
C VAL A 20 37.50 19.10 4.08
N THR A 21 36.86 18.12 4.71
CA THR A 21 36.55 16.86 4.03
C THR A 21 35.44 17.15 3.03
N THR A 22 35.82 17.44 1.77
CA THR A 22 34.90 17.35 0.65
C THR A 22 34.45 15.89 0.56
N ALA A 23 33.26 15.60 1.08
CA ALA A 23 32.56 14.38 0.76
C ALA A 23 32.30 14.41 -0.74
N VAL A 24 33.09 13.66 -1.51
CA VAL A 24 32.73 13.31 -2.87
C VAL A 24 31.48 12.44 -2.74
N ALA A 25 30.32 13.02 -3.00
CA ALA A 25 29.09 12.27 -3.19
C ALA A 25 29.37 11.28 -4.33
N GLY A 26 29.54 10.01 -3.99
CA GLY A 26 29.51 8.94 -4.97
C GLY A 26 28.12 8.93 -5.56
N THR A 27 27.97 9.46 -6.76
CA THR A 27 26.75 9.33 -7.56
C THR A 27 26.47 7.84 -7.75
N ALA A 28 25.38 7.34 -7.16
CA ALA A 28 24.90 6.01 -7.46
C ALA A 28 24.59 5.95 -8.96
N SER A 29 25.34 5.14 -9.71
CA SER A 29 25.10 4.94 -11.14
C SER A 29 23.76 4.22 -11.32
N ALA A 30 22.87 4.80 -12.12
CA ALA A 30 21.67 4.14 -12.63
C ALA A 30 22.04 2.80 -13.30
N ALA A 31 21.14 1.81 -13.23
CA ALA A 31 21.27 0.57 -13.98
C ALA A 31 20.95 0.83 -15.46
N GLN A 32 21.90 1.43 -16.17
CA GLN A 32 21.81 1.65 -17.60
C GLN A 32 22.32 0.40 -18.32
N THR A 33 21.45 -0.27 -19.07
CA THR A 33 21.85 -1.37 -19.95
C THR A 33 22.00 -0.83 -21.36
N THR A 34 23.19 -0.96 -21.94
CA THR A 34 23.41 -0.60 -23.35
C THR A 34 23.34 -1.84 -24.22
N VAL A 35 22.37 -1.88 -25.13
CA VAL A 35 22.24 -2.91 -26.17
C VAL A 35 23.06 -2.49 -27.40
N PRO A 36 24.18 -3.18 -27.69
CA PRO A 36 25.02 -2.84 -28.84
C PRO A 36 24.43 -3.36 -30.15
N ALA A 37 24.85 -2.79 -31.28
CA ALA A 37 24.40 -3.21 -32.62
C ALA A 37 24.56 -4.71 -32.92
N GLY A 38 25.54 -5.40 -32.33
CA GLY A 38 25.72 -6.84 -32.50
C GLY A 38 24.52 -7.70 -32.04
N SER A 39 23.71 -7.16 -31.13
CA SER A 39 22.50 -7.80 -30.61
C SER A 39 21.23 -7.46 -31.42
N MET A 40 21.35 -6.61 -32.45
CA MET A 40 20.23 -6.15 -33.26
C MET A 40 20.08 -6.99 -34.53
N ARG A 41 18.87 -7.03 -35.09
CA ARG A 41 18.54 -7.75 -36.34
C ARG A 41 17.72 -6.87 -37.27
N ALA A 42 18.12 -6.75 -38.54
CA ALA A 42 17.33 -6.04 -39.54
C ALA A 42 16.20 -6.93 -40.08
N SER A 43 15.07 -6.33 -40.47
CA SER A 43 13.90 -7.03 -41.01
C SER A 43 14.18 -7.77 -42.32
N SER A 44 15.15 -7.31 -43.10
CA SER A 44 15.62 -7.98 -44.31
C SER A 44 17.02 -7.48 -44.68
N LEU A 45 17.74 -8.28 -45.48
CA LEU A 45 19.02 -7.86 -46.07
C LEU A 45 18.88 -6.69 -47.05
N TYR A 46 17.65 -6.42 -47.53
CA TYR A 46 17.35 -5.29 -48.41
C TYR A 46 17.22 -3.97 -47.64
N ALA A 47 16.66 -4.01 -46.44
CA ALA A 47 16.55 -2.83 -45.55
C ALA A 47 17.92 -2.36 -45.06
N GLY A 48 18.82 -3.30 -44.76
CA GLY A 48 20.17 -3.00 -44.30
C GLY A 48 20.75 -4.11 -43.41
N GLY A 49 21.79 -3.78 -42.64
CA GLY A 49 22.50 -4.77 -41.81
C GLY A 49 23.68 -4.20 -41.02
N PRO A 50 24.40 -5.05 -40.28
CA PRO A 50 25.58 -4.64 -39.52
C PRO A 50 26.71 -4.20 -40.48
N THR A 51 27.36 -3.10 -40.15
CA THR A 51 28.54 -2.57 -40.84
C THR A 51 29.54 -2.03 -39.83
N TYR A 52 30.75 -1.68 -40.27
CA TYR A 52 31.79 -1.12 -39.42
C TYR A 52 31.90 0.39 -39.62
N ASP A 53 31.87 1.13 -38.52
CA ASP A 53 32.14 2.56 -38.46
C ASP A 53 33.40 2.79 -37.62
N SER A 54 34.35 3.57 -38.13
CA SER A 54 35.65 3.78 -37.47
C SER A 54 35.56 4.46 -36.11
N SER A 55 34.46 5.14 -35.80
CA SER A 55 34.28 5.91 -34.56
C SER A 55 33.33 5.23 -33.54
N ALA A 56 32.50 4.28 -33.99
CA ALA A 56 31.52 3.60 -33.14
C ALA A 56 31.62 2.07 -33.16
N GLY A 57 32.53 1.50 -33.95
CA GLY A 57 32.69 0.05 -34.09
C GLY A 57 31.59 -0.55 -34.96
N THR A 58 31.08 -1.72 -34.58
CA THR A 58 29.96 -2.36 -35.28
C THR A 58 28.68 -1.58 -35.06
N VAL A 59 27.98 -1.22 -36.14
CA VAL A 59 26.71 -0.45 -36.12
C VAL A 59 25.69 -1.06 -37.08
N MET A 60 24.41 -0.82 -36.89
CA MET A 60 23.37 -1.17 -37.87
C MET A 60 23.19 -0.04 -38.86
N ARG A 61 23.34 -0.29 -40.16
CA ARG A 61 23.00 0.64 -41.24
C ARG A 61 21.70 0.21 -41.91
N LEU A 62 20.71 1.09 -41.95
CA LEU A 62 19.52 0.95 -42.79
C LEU A 62 19.62 1.92 -43.98
N SER A 63 19.46 1.38 -45.19
CA SER A 63 19.63 2.08 -46.47
C SER A 63 18.42 2.04 -47.38
N ASN A 64 17.39 1.35 -46.92
CA ASN A 64 16.06 1.40 -47.47
C ASN A 64 15.10 1.41 -46.28
N ASN A 65 13.82 1.65 -46.55
CA ASN A 65 12.78 1.48 -45.54
C ASN A 65 12.85 0.08 -44.91
N GLY A 66 12.78 0.04 -43.58
CA GLY A 66 12.79 -1.22 -42.83
C GLY A 66 13.00 -1.02 -41.34
N THR A 67 13.16 -2.13 -40.62
CA THR A 67 13.24 -2.10 -39.16
C THR A 67 14.48 -2.83 -38.64
N ILE A 68 14.94 -2.41 -37.47
CA ILE A 68 15.84 -3.19 -36.61
C ILE A 68 15.11 -3.59 -35.34
N SER A 69 15.28 -4.83 -34.90
CA SER A 69 14.69 -5.36 -33.68
C SER A 69 15.75 -5.93 -32.73
N MET A 70 15.47 -5.86 -31.43
CA MET A 70 16.32 -6.41 -30.38
C MET A 70 15.49 -6.80 -29.16
N PRO A 71 15.86 -7.88 -28.45
CA PRO A 71 15.26 -8.19 -27.17
C PRO A 71 15.75 -7.19 -26.12
N ILE A 72 14.84 -6.74 -25.26
CA ILE A 72 15.14 -5.99 -24.05
C ILE A 72 14.38 -6.64 -22.89
N ALA A 73 14.94 -6.57 -21.69
CA ALA A 73 14.25 -7.06 -20.49
C ALA A 73 14.52 -6.09 -19.33
N PRO A 74 13.91 -4.89 -19.33
CA PRO A 74 14.04 -3.94 -18.24
C PRO A 74 13.63 -4.58 -16.92
N THR A 75 14.39 -4.27 -15.86
CA THR A 75 14.08 -4.77 -14.51
C THR A 75 13.02 -3.94 -13.81
N GLY A 76 12.78 -2.71 -14.29
CA GLY A 76 11.74 -1.79 -13.86
C GLY A 76 11.11 -1.05 -15.05
N THR A 77 10.28 -0.04 -14.79
CA THR A 77 9.84 0.85 -15.86
C THR A 77 11.05 1.65 -16.36
N ALA A 78 11.33 1.61 -17.66
CA ALA A 78 12.53 2.21 -18.25
C ALA A 78 12.22 3.33 -19.23
N THR A 79 13.20 4.19 -19.45
CA THR A 79 13.25 5.10 -20.61
C THR A 79 14.30 4.61 -21.60
N LEU A 80 14.27 5.14 -22.82
CA LEU A 80 15.16 4.70 -23.90
C LEU A 80 15.95 5.89 -24.43
N ALA A 81 17.19 5.64 -24.81
CA ALA A 81 17.96 6.57 -25.64
C ALA A 81 18.62 5.81 -26.79
N VAL A 82 18.56 6.35 -28.00
CA VAL A 82 19.17 5.74 -29.19
C VAL A 82 20.41 6.53 -29.57
N ARG A 83 21.57 5.86 -29.65
CA ARG A 83 22.79 6.46 -30.19
C ARG A 83 22.83 6.22 -31.70
N ALA A 84 22.60 7.29 -32.47
CA ALA A 84 22.44 7.23 -33.92
C ALA A 84 23.15 8.36 -34.66
N ARG A 85 23.37 8.17 -35.95
CA ARG A 85 23.73 9.22 -36.91
C ARG A 85 23.04 8.97 -38.25
N ALA A 86 23.11 9.94 -39.14
CA ALA A 86 22.52 9.85 -40.46
C ALA A 86 23.52 10.19 -41.57
N ASP A 87 23.31 9.61 -42.76
CA ASP A 87 23.70 10.31 -43.98
C ASP A 87 22.51 11.20 -44.38
N LEU A 88 22.69 12.51 -44.31
CA LEU A 88 21.63 13.47 -44.61
C LEU A 88 21.47 13.63 -46.12
N CYS A 89 20.25 13.54 -46.61
CA CYS A 89 19.93 13.72 -48.02
C CYS A 89 18.49 14.20 -48.16
N SER A 90 18.28 15.42 -48.66
CA SER A 90 16.94 16.07 -48.77
C SER A 90 16.12 16.06 -47.46
N GLY A 91 16.81 16.18 -46.31
CA GLY A 91 16.24 15.97 -44.98
C GLY A 91 16.93 14.82 -44.24
N SER A 92 16.42 14.53 -43.06
CA SER A 92 16.95 13.56 -42.10
C SER A 92 16.11 12.28 -42.05
N PRO A 93 16.72 11.13 -41.68
CA PRO A 93 15.98 9.93 -41.34
C PRO A 93 15.04 10.17 -40.14
N ILE A 94 13.82 9.67 -40.26
CA ILE A 94 12.85 9.59 -39.16
C ILE A 94 12.81 8.15 -38.68
N ALA A 95 13.13 7.96 -37.40
CA ALA A 95 13.17 6.66 -36.74
C ALA A 95 12.04 6.54 -35.71
N THR A 96 11.04 5.71 -35.98
CA THR A 96 9.95 5.42 -35.04
C THR A 96 10.35 4.26 -34.12
N VAL A 97 10.34 4.48 -32.82
CA VAL A 97 10.72 3.48 -31.82
C VAL A 97 9.48 2.87 -31.19
N ARG A 98 9.40 1.54 -31.20
CA ARG A 98 8.28 0.76 -30.66
C ARG A 98 8.76 -0.26 -29.64
N VAL A 99 7.93 -0.53 -28.63
CA VAL A 99 8.11 -1.67 -27.71
C VAL A 99 6.83 -2.46 -27.63
N GLY A 100 6.90 -3.77 -27.88
CA GLY A 100 5.71 -4.64 -27.91
C GLY A 100 4.66 -4.19 -28.95
N GLY A 101 5.09 -3.48 -30.00
CA GLY A 101 4.21 -2.90 -31.04
C GLY A 101 3.75 -1.46 -30.78
N THR A 102 3.82 -0.98 -29.53
CA THR A 102 3.40 0.37 -29.13
C THR A 102 4.49 1.40 -29.42
N VAL A 103 4.13 2.56 -29.98
CA VAL A 103 5.08 3.66 -30.23
C VAL A 103 5.51 4.30 -28.91
N VAL A 104 6.82 4.32 -28.66
CA VAL A 104 7.45 4.92 -27.47
C VAL A 104 8.06 6.29 -27.80
N GLY A 105 8.34 6.55 -29.08
CA GLY A 105 8.66 7.88 -29.57
C GLY A 105 9.11 7.86 -31.03
N THR A 106 9.35 9.04 -31.59
CA THR A 106 9.84 9.23 -32.96
C THR A 106 11.03 10.18 -32.93
N ILE A 107 12.12 9.80 -33.58
CA ILE A 107 13.39 10.53 -33.57
C ILE A 107 13.61 11.12 -34.96
N ASP A 108 13.87 12.42 -35.01
CA ASP A 108 14.48 13.08 -36.16
C ASP A 108 16.02 12.99 -36.05
N VAL A 109 16.64 12.08 -36.79
CA VAL A 109 18.10 11.82 -36.74
C VAL A 109 18.81 12.84 -37.63
N ASN A 110 18.85 14.08 -37.19
CA ASN A 110 19.33 15.23 -37.97
C ASN A 110 20.84 15.50 -37.88
N SER A 111 21.60 14.60 -37.24
CA SER A 111 23.05 14.73 -37.09
C SER A 111 23.82 13.74 -37.97
N ALA A 112 24.80 14.26 -38.72
CA ALA A 112 25.79 13.45 -39.45
C ALA A 112 26.88 12.85 -38.53
N SER A 113 27.04 13.40 -37.32
CA SER A 113 27.88 12.83 -36.27
C SER A 113 27.05 12.00 -35.29
N TRP A 114 27.68 11.06 -34.59
CA TRP A 114 27.01 10.26 -33.56
C TRP A 114 26.43 11.14 -32.46
N ALA A 115 25.12 11.08 -32.29
CA ALA A 115 24.36 11.77 -31.25
C ALA A 115 23.49 10.77 -30.49
N THR A 116 23.12 11.13 -29.26
CA THR A 116 22.21 10.34 -28.43
C THR A 116 20.86 11.04 -28.38
N TYR A 117 19.80 10.32 -28.75
CA TYR A 117 18.44 10.81 -28.81
C TYR A 117 17.62 10.16 -27.70
N PRO A 118 17.32 10.90 -26.60
CA PRO A 118 16.46 10.39 -25.54
C PRO A 118 15.00 10.33 -25.98
N LEU A 119 14.25 9.36 -25.47
CA LEU A 119 12.82 9.16 -25.70
C LEU A 119 12.04 9.36 -24.41
N SER A 120 10.87 9.99 -24.52
CA SER A 120 10.00 10.32 -23.37
C SER A 120 8.99 9.22 -23.02
N GLY A 121 8.83 8.18 -23.85
CA GLY A 121 7.90 7.09 -23.58
C GLY A 121 8.47 6.06 -22.60
N SER A 122 7.60 5.51 -21.76
CA SER A 122 7.94 4.49 -20.76
C SER A 122 7.90 3.07 -21.34
N VAL A 123 8.84 2.23 -20.90
CA VAL A 123 8.89 0.80 -21.22
C VAL A 123 8.56 -0.02 -19.98
N PRO A 124 7.57 -0.94 -20.03
CA PRO A 124 7.23 -1.76 -18.87
C PRO A 124 8.35 -2.77 -18.54
N PRO A 125 8.45 -3.23 -17.27
CA PRO A 125 9.40 -4.28 -16.90
C PRO A 125 9.09 -5.60 -17.60
N GLY A 126 10.11 -6.45 -17.69
CA GLY A 126 10.01 -7.79 -18.27
C GLY A 126 10.42 -7.88 -19.73
N ALA A 127 10.39 -9.10 -20.27
CA ALA A 127 10.86 -9.40 -21.62
C ALA A 127 9.98 -8.70 -22.67
N ASN A 128 10.62 -7.87 -23.49
CA ASN A 128 9.99 -7.06 -24.52
C ASN A 128 10.84 -7.09 -25.80
N THR A 129 10.20 -6.82 -26.94
CA THR A 129 10.92 -6.58 -28.20
C THR A 129 10.87 -5.09 -28.53
N LEU A 130 12.04 -4.48 -28.63
CA LEU A 130 12.19 -3.11 -29.12
C LEU A 130 12.39 -3.15 -30.64
N THR A 131 11.71 -2.26 -31.35
CA THR A 131 11.84 -2.08 -32.81
C THR A 131 12.13 -0.62 -33.12
N ILE A 132 13.09 -0.35 -34.00
CA ILE A 132 13.33 0.97 -34.59
C ILE A 132 13.02 0.89 -36.07
N GLU A 133 12.06 1.69 -36.53
CA GLU A 133 11.53 1.71 -37.89
C GLU A 133 12.00 2.97 -38.62
N TYR A 134 12.70 2.77 -39.74
CA TYR A 134 13.08 3.80 -40.69
C TYR A 134 12.15 3.72 -41.90
N ALA A 135 11.33 4.75 -42.12
CA ALA A 135 10.23 4.68 -43.09
C ALA A 135 10.24 5.80 -44.14
N ASN A 136 11.18 6.75 -44.07
CA ASN A 136 11.27 7.87 -44.98
C ASN A 136 12.57 7.83 -45.80
N ASP A 137 12.88 6.68 -46.39
CA ASP A 137 14.03 6.57 -47.28
C ASP A 137 13.98 7.55 -48.47
N TYR A 138 15.15 8.03 -48.87
CA TYR A 138 15.32 8.92 -50.00
C TYR A 138 16.66 8.69 -50.67
N PHE A 139 16.59 8.19 -51.90
CA PHE A 139 17.73 7.98 -52.77
C PHE A 139 17.65 8.89 -53.99
N ALA A 140 18.67 9.73 -54.20
CA ALA A 140 18.83 10.51 -55.41
C ALA A 140 20.07 10.03 -56.16
N LEU A 141 19.83 9.35 -57.27
CA LEU A 141 20.87 8.80 -58.14
C LEU A 141 21.95 9.85 -58.44
N PHE A 142 23.21 9.50 -58.16
CA PHE A 142 24.40 10.35 -58.30
C PHE A 142 24.49 11.60 -57.39
N ARG A 143 23.57 11.81 -56.46
CA ARG A 143 23.62 12.94 -55.51
C ARG A 143 23.90 12.51 -54.09
N CYS A 144 22.98 11.77 -53.50
CA CYS A 144 23.09 11.30 -52.12
C CYS A 144 22.08 10.20 -51.83
N ASP A 145 22.28 9.53 -50.70
CA ASP A 145 21.47 8.45 -50.18
C ASP A 145 21.20 8.73 -48.70
N ARG A 146 19.92 8.70 -48.30
CA ARG A 146 19.55 8.93 -46.91
C ARG A 146 19.68 7.61 -46.15
N ASN A 147 20.54 7.59 -45.14
CA ASN A 147 20.79 6.38 -44.37
C ASN A 147 20.65 6.64 -42.88
N LEU A 148 20.10 5.65 -42.16
CA LEU A 148 20.09 5.62 -40.70
C LEU A 148 21.17 4.67 -40.17
N TYR A 149 21.98 5.16 -39.24
CA TYR A 149 22.96 4.36 -38.52
C TYR A 149 22.62 4.32 -37.03
N VAL A 150 22.53 3.13 -36.45
CA VAL A 150 22.28 2.91 -35.01
C VAL A 150 23.44 2.14 -34.40
N ALA A 151 24.13 2.74 -33.44
CA ALA A 151 25.25 2.12 -32.74
C ALA A 151 24.78 1.33 -31.51
N SER A 152 23.86 1.90 -30.75
CA SER A 152 23.36 1.29 -29.53
C SER A 152 22.01 1.86 -29.12
N VAL A 153 21.29 1.09 -28.30
CA VAL A 153 20.15 1.57 -27.54
C VAL A 153 20.50 1.47 -26.05
N THR A 154 20.41 2.58 -25.33
CA THR A 154 20.49 2.59 -23.88
C THR A 154 19.08 2.41 -23.33
N VAL A 155 18.89 1.37 -22.54
CA VAL A 155 17.73 1.15 -21.70
C VAL A 155 18.10 1.70 -20.34
N ASP A 156 17.47 2.80 -19.96
CA ASP A 156 17.70 3.43 -18.67
C ASP A 156 16.56 3.03 -17.73
N ASP A 157 16.83 2.03 -16.90
CA ASP A 157 15.94 1.56 -15.83
C ASP A 157 15.84 2.59 -14.67
N ALA A 158 16.36 3.81 -14.82
CA ALA A 158 16.22 4.91 -13.86
C ALA A 158 14.76 5.39 -13.61
N GLY A 159 13.76 4.72 -14.17
CA GLY A 159 12.34 5.01 -13.96
C GLY A 159 11.72 4.38 -12.70
N ALA A 160 12.49 4.15 -11.62
CA ALA A 160 11.86 4.15 -10.30
C ALA A 160 11.41 5.59 -10.03
N PRO A 161 10.14 5.85 -9.72
CA PRO A 161 9.65 7.21 -9.57
C PRO A 161 10.49 7.95 -8.52
N GLU A 162 11.00 9.11 -8.89
CA GLU A 162 11.77 9.99 -8.00
C GLU A 162 10.93 10.43 -6.79
N MET A 163 9.59 10.36 -6.92
CA MET A 163 8.63 10.43 -5.83
C MET A 163 7.49 9.44 -6.08
N CYS A 164 7.26 8.53 -5.13
CA CYS A 164 6.02 7.77 -5.13
C CYS A 164 4.81 8.71 -4.99
N PRO A 165 3.61 8.29 -5.46
CA PRO A 165 2.38 9.00 -5.14
C PRO A 165 2.28 9.38 -3.65
N PRO A 166 1.61 10.48 -3.29
CA PRO A 166 1.41 10.86 -1.89
C PRO A 166 0.93 9.67 -1.04
N ASN A 167 1.48 9.54 0.17
CA ASN A 167 1.23 8.42 1.09
C ASN A 167 1.72 7.03 0.62
N GLN A 168 2.58 6.96 -0.41
CA GLN A 168 3.37 5.78 -0.73
C GLN A 168 4.85 5.97 -0.39
N PHE A 169 5.53 4.86 -0.17
CA PHE A 169 6.95 4.80 0.12
C PHE A 169 7.70 4.16 -1.04
N ARG A 170 8.83 4.75 -1.40
CA ARG A 170 9.79 4.15 -2.31
C ARG A 170 10.57 3.10 -1.55
N ALA A 171 10.37 1.84 -1.89
CA ALA A 171 11.08 0.68 -1.35
C ALA A 171 12.26 0.32 -2.27
N ARG A 172 13.45 0.14 -1.69
CA ARG A 172 14.67 -0.30 -2.38
C ARG A 172 15.19 -1.56 -1.71
N TYR A 173 15.27 -2.66 -2.45
CA TYR A 173 15.66 -3.97 -1.95
C TYR A 173 17.12 -4.28 -2.28
N PHE A 174 17.85 -4.89 -1.36
CA PHE A 174 19.27 -5.23 -1.51
C PHE A 174 19.52 -6.68 -1.10
N ASN A 175 20.36 -7.39 -1.86
CA ASN A 175 20.84 -8.74 -1.52
C ASN A 175 22.06 -8.71 -0.58
N ASN A 176 21.98 -7.86 0.44
CA ASN A 176 22.93 -7.77 1.53
C ASN A 176 22.23 -7.24 2.78
N THR A 177 22.89 -7.35 3.93
CA THR A 177 22.35 -6.95 5.24
C THR A 177 22.71 -5.52 5.64
N THR A 178 23.33 -4.74 4.75
CA THR A 178 23.81 -3.38 5.06
C THR A 178 23.04 -2.28 4.34
N ALA A 179 22.09 -2.62 3.46
CA ALA A 179 21.35 -1.70 2.60
C ALA A 179 22.27 -0.78 1.78
N THR A 180 23.38 -1.33 1.28
CA THR A 180 24.37 -0.59 0.49
C THR A 180 24.51 -1.13 -0.93
N GLY A 181 25.06 -0.31 -1.81
CA GLY A 181 25.28 -0.63 -3.22
C GLY A 181 24.05 -0.39 -4.10
N THR A 182 24.00 -1.10 -5.23
CA THR A 182 22.87 -1.02 -6.16
C THR A 182 21.72 -1.89 -5.66
N PRO A 183 20.49 -1.35 -5.50
CA PRO A 183 19.34 -2.16 -5.14
C PRO A 183 19.01 -3.13 -6.28
N VAL A 184 18.58 -4.35 -5.93
CA VAL A 184 18.17 -5.38 -6.89
C VAL A 184 16.72 -5.21 -7.36
N ALA A 185 15.91 -4.47 -6.59
CA ALA A 185 14.56 -4.07 -6.97
C ALA A 185 14.21 -2.72 -6.36
N THR A 186 13.36 -1.94 -7.02
CA THR A 186 12.81 -0.68 -6.48
C THR A 186 11.37 -0.49 -6.95
N GLN A 187 10.47 -0.16 -6.04
CA GLN A 187 9.05 0.06 -6.34
C GLN A 187 8.39 1.02 -5.33
N CYS A 188 7.14 1.42 -5.60
CA CYS A 188 6.32 2.15 -4.65
C CYS A 188 5.37 1.22 -3.91
N GLU A 189 5.27 1.41 -2.60
CA GLU A 189 4.46 0.59 -1.71
C GLU A 189 3.58 1.48 -0.82
N ASN A 190 2.37 1.04 -0.51
CA ASN A 190 1.41 1.82 0.30
C ASN A 190 1.85 1.97 1.77
N GLY A 191 2.89 1.27 2.20
CA GLY A 191 3.47 1.41 3.53
C GLY A 191 4.81 0.68 3.64
N PRO A 192 5.65 1.01 4.63
CA PRO A 192 6.90 0.30 4.85
C PRO A 192 6.66 -1.10 5.43
N GLY A 193 7.15 -2.12 4.74
CA GLY A 193 7.27 -3.47 5.29
C GLY A 193 6.35 -4.52 4.66
N GLY A 194 6.14 -5.60 5.39
CA GLY A 194 5.44 -6.80 4.93
C GLY A 194 5.82 -8.03 5.77
N SER A 195 5.14 -9.14 5.50
CA SER A 195 5.42 -10.46 6.09
C SER A 195 5.91 -11.40 5.00
N PHE A 196 7.14 -11.90 5.13
CA PHE A 196 7.76 -12.78 4.15
C PHE A 196 8.26 -14.05 4.84
N THR A 197 7.89 -15.21 4.31
CA THR A 197 8.43 -16.52 4.72
C THR A 197 9.53 -17.01 3.75
N GLY A 198 9.92 -16.16 2.80
CA GLY A 198 10.91 -16.41 1.76
C GLY A 198 11.24 -15.13 0.99
N SER A 199 11.56 -15.25 -0.31
CA SER A 199 11.91 -14.11 -1.16
C SER A 199 10.77 -13.09 -1.24
N PRO A 200 11.00 -11.80 -0.88
CA PRO A 200 9.95 -10.79 -0.87
C PRO A 200 9.52 -10.36 -2.28
N LEU A 201 10.44 -10.41 -3.24
CA LEU A 201 10.23 -10.05 -4.64
C LEU A 201 11.15 -10.89 -5.54
N PRO A 202 10.77 -11.15 -6.79
CA PRO A 202 11.66 -11.76 -7.76
C PRO A 202 13.03 -11.06 -7.81
N GLY A 203 14.12 -11.82 -7.69
CA GLY A 203 15.49 -11.31 -7.68
C GLY A 203 16.03 -10.90 -6.31
N VAL A 204 15.18 -10.81 -5.28
CA VAL A 204 15.61 -10.63 -3.89
C VAL A 204 15.86 -11.99 -3.24
N ASN A 205 16.93 -12.13 -2.47
CA ASN A 205 17.22 -13.35 -1.72
C ASN A 205 16.11 -13.67 -0.72
N ALA A 206 15.92 -14.96 -0.41
CA ALA A 206 15.00 -15.39 0.64
C ALA A 206 15.47 -14.96 2.05
N ASP A 207 16.79 -14.97 2.26
CA ASP A 207 17.48 -14.55 3.48
C ASP A 207 18.59 -13.56 3.14
N ASN A 208 19.16 -12.88 4.14
CA ASN A 208 20.30 -11.97 3.96
C ASN A 208 20.02 -10.81 3.01
N PHE A 209 18.84 -10.21 3.16
CA PHE A 209 18.42 -9.04 2.40
C PHE A 209 18.13 -7.86 3.33
N SER A 210 18.07 -6.68 2.74
CA SER A 210 17.63 -5.46 3.43
C SER A 210 16.76 -4.61 2.52
N VAL A 211 15.94 -3.76 3.13
CA VAL A 211 15.04 -2.87 2.40
C VAL A 211 15.12 -1.47 2.98
N GLU A 212 15.27 -0.46 2.12
CA GLU A 212 15.19 0.95 2.46
C GLU A 212 13.87 1.53 1.93
N TYR A 213 13.09 2.15 2.81
CA TYR A 213 11.88 2.90 2.48
C TYR A 213 12.11 4.39 2.65
N THR A 214 11.67 5.18 1.69
CA THR A 214 11.66 6.65 1.78
C THR A 214 10.31 7.17 1.29
N GLY A 215 9.69 8.07 2.05
CA GLY A 215 8.39 8.63 1.69
C GLY A 215 8.11 9.93 2.42
N THR A 216 7.19 10.71 1.85
CA THR A 216 6.65 11.90 2.50
C THR A 216 5.26 11.57 3.03
N VAL A 217 5.08 11.72 4.34
CA VAL A 217 3.81 11.45 5.03
C VAL A 217 3.20 12.78 5.45
N ASP A 218 1.93 13.01 5.10
CA ASP A 218 1.20 14.19 5.53
C ASP A 218 0.55 13.95 6.91
N PHE A 219 0.83 14.86 7.85
CA PHE A 219 0.22 14.86 9.17
C PHE A 219 -0.92 15.89 9.19
N PRO A 220 -2.18 15.45 9.40
CA PRO A 220 -3.34 16.34 9.23
C PRO A 220 -3.42 17.46 10.28
N ALA A 221 -2.77 17.28 11.44
CA ALA A 221 -2.79 18.24 12.54
C ALA A 221 -1.47 18.23 13.33
N THR A 222 -1.17 19.34 14.00
CA THR A 222 -0.12 19.37 15.01
C THR A 222 -0.64 18.68 16.26
N ALA A 223 -0.15 17.48 16.55
CA ALA A 223 -0.64 16.63 17.64
C ALA A 223 0.40 15.58 18.03
N ASP A 224 0.10 14.79 19.06
CA ASP A 224 0.88 13.61 19.41
C ASP A 224 0.48 12.41 18.54
N TYR A 225 1.49 11.74 18.00
CA TYR A 225 1.40 10.54 17.20
C TYR A 225 2.24 9.43 17.84
N ILE A 226 1.92 8.18 17.52
CA ILE A 226 2.71 7.02 17.93
C ILE A 226 3.51 6.53 16.73
N VAL A 227 4.83 6.56 16.81
CA VAL A 227 5.70 5.81 15.89
C VAL A 227 5.70 4.37 16.35
N SER A 228 4.82 3.57 15.73
CA SER A 228 4.68 2.15 16.02
C SER A 228 5.48 1.34 15.00
N THR A 229 6.44 0.55 15.48
CA THR A 229 7.29 -0.30 14.64
C THR A 229 7.20 -1.74 15.11
N THR A 230 6.69 -2.62 14.26
CA THR A 230 6.58 -4.06 14.51
C THR A 230 7.72 -4.79 13.83
N LEU A 231 8.44 -5.62 14.59
CA LEU A 231 9.54 -6.46 14.12
C LEU A 231 9.19 -7.93 14.39
N GLY A 232 9.37 -8.78 13.37
CA GLY A 232 9.38 -10.23 13.53
C GLY A 232 10.60 -10.79 12.83
N ASN A 233 11.62 -11.14 13.63
CA ASN A 233 12.89 -11.68 13.18
C ASN A 233 13.63 -10.80 12.15
N VAL A 234 13.55 -9.48 12.35
CA VAL A 234 14.28 -8.46 11.57
C VAL A 234 14.89 -7.42 12.50
N GLY A 235 15.94 -6.76 12.05
CA GLY A 235 16.46 -5.54 12.66
C GLY A 235 15.99 -4.32 11.86
N ALA A 236 15.77 -3.18 12.51
CA ALA A 236 15.33 -1.98 11.80
C ALA A 236 15.80 -0.66 12.42
N ARG A 237 15.78 0.37 11.59
CA ARG A 237 15.90 1.77 11.97
C ARG A 237 14.83 2.60 11.30
N VAL A 238 14.34 3.61 12.01
CA VAL A 238 13.31 4.54 11.52
C VAL A 238 13.73 5.97 11.81
N TRP A 239 13.60 6.83 10.80
CA TRP A 239 13.88 8.25 10.87
C TRP A 239 12.65 9.07 10.48
N ILE A 240 12.47 10.19 11.17
CA ILE A 240 11.49 11.21 10.81
C ILE A 240 12.21 12.56 10.79
N ASP A 241 12.19 13.24 9.65
CA ASP A 241 12.95 14.46 9.37
C ASP A 241 14.42 14.36 9.81
N ASP A 242 15.11 13.33 9.30
CA ASP A 242 16.50 12.98 9.59
C ASP A 242 16.81 12.57 11.05
N ALA A 243 15.89 12.75 11.99
CA ALA A 243 16.04 12.31 13.37
C ALA A 243 15.78 10.80 13.50
N LEU A 244 16.78 10.04 13.97
CA LEU A 244 16.66 8.60 14.27
C LEU A 244 15.72 8.40 15.48
N VAL A 245 14.59 7.75 15.25
CA VAL A 245 13.53 7.53 16.25
C VAL A 245 13.59 6.11 16.82
N VAL A 246 13.81 5.12 15.96
CA VAL A 246 13.95 3.71 16.36
C VAL A 246 15.32 3.24 15.92
N ASP A 247 16.11 2.67 16.84
CA ASP A 247 17.39 2.02 16.54
C ASP A 247 17.42 0.60 17.14
N LYS A 248 17.07 -0.36 16.31
CA LYS A 248 16.87 -1.77 16.67
C LYS A 248 17.52 -2.67 15.62
N TRP A 249 18.80 -2.45 15.33
CA TRP A 249 19.48 -3.06 14.16
C TRP A 249 19.66 -4.58 14.21
N SER A 250 19.60 -5.20 15.38
CA SER A 250 19.69 -6.67 15.51
C SER A 250 18.33 -7.35 15.29
N PRO A 251 18.29 -8.53 14.62
CA PRO A 251 17.07 -9.32 14.48
C PRO A 251 16.38 -9.60 15.81
N GLN A 252 15.11 -9.22 15.93
CA GLN A 252 14.31 -9.43 17.12
C GLN A 252 12.82 -9.48 16.82
N TRP A 253 12.03 -9.80 17.85
CA TRP A 253 10.57 -9.82 17.80
C TRP A 253 9.99 -8.77 18.74
N GLY A 254 8.88 -8.17 18.35
CA GLY A 254 8.08 -7.29 19.18
C GLY A 254 7.77 -5.95 18.53
N THR A 255 6.96 -5.16 19.23
CA THR A 255 6.52 -3.84 18.79
C THR A 255 7.15 -2.77 19.68
N THR A 256 7.69 -1.72 19.05
CA THR A 256 8.16 -0.52 19.75
C THR A 256 7.22 0.63 19.41
N ASN A 257 6.68 1.28 20.45
CA ASN A 257 5.81 2.44 20.32
C ASN A 257 6.47 3.66 20.95
N ILE A 258 6.68 4.72 20.16
CA ILE A 258 7.27 5.97 20.64
C ILE A 258 6.30 7.11 20.36
N GLN A 259 5.82 7.77 21.41
CA GLN A 259 5.01 8.97 21.26
C GLN A 259 5.88 10.15 20.83
N ARG A 260 5.43 10.90 19.83
CA ARG A 260 6.11 12.09 19.33
C ARG A 260 5.09 13.13 18.88
N THR A 261 5.31 14.38 19.28
CA THR A 261 4.55 15.51 18.72
C THR A 261 5.04 15.78 17.30
N MET A 262 4.12 15.75 16.35
CA MET A 262 4.38 16.08 14.95
C MET A 262 3.67 17.37 14.60
N THR A 263 4.27 18.17 13.72
CA THR A 263 3.61 19.36 13.19
C THR A 263 2.67 19.00 12.05
N ARG A 264 1.64 19.82 11.81
CA ARG A 264 0.79 19.67 10.62
C ARG A 264 1.61 19.84 9.34
N GLY A 265 1.37 18.97 8.36
CA GLY A 265 1.93 19.04 7.01
C GLY A 265 2.85 17.87 6.67
N PRO A 266 3.62 17.98 5.58
CA PRO A 266 4.46 16.91 5.08
C PRO A 266 5.71 16.72 5.94
N HIS A 267 6.03 15.46 6.24
CA HIS A 267 7.23 15.04 6.97
C HIS A 267 7.94 13.91 6.22
N GLN A 268 9.27 13.93 6.22
CA GLN A 268 10.07 12.86 5.61
C GLN A 268 10.14 11.68 6.55
N VAL A 269 9.74 10.50 6.09
CA VAL A 269 9.83 9.25 6.84
C VAL A 269 10.72 8.29 6.07
N ARG A 270 11.77 7.82 6.75
CA ARG A 270 12.68 6.79 6.23
C ARG A 270 12.71 5.60 7.16
N ALA A 271 12.80 4.42 6.59
CA ALA A 271 13.00 3.19 7.33
C ALA A 271 14.01 2.30 6.63
N THR A 272 14.79 1.56 7.39
CA THR A 272 15.61 0.48 6.87
C THR A 272 15.41 -0.74 7.74
N TYR A 273 15.10 -1.89 7.16
CA TYR A 273 15.09 -3.15 7.89
C TYR A 273 15.99 -4.19 7.22
N VAL A 274 16.43 -5.16 8.02
CA VAL A 274 17.32 -6.23 7.62
C VAL A 274 16.80 -7.57 8.10
N ASN A 275 16.82 -8.57 7.21
CA ASN A 275 16.63 -9.96 7.53
C ASN A 275 17.94 -10.72 7.32
N THR A 276 18.30 -11.58 8.28
CA THR A 276 19.47 -12.46 8.19
C THR A 276 19.10 -13.90 7.86
N SER A 277 17.92 -14.35 8.28
CA SER A 277 17.41 -15.70 8.05
C SER A 277 15.92 -15.79 8.36
N GLY A 278 15.23 -16.76 7.75
CA GLY A 278 13.87 -17.16 8.10
C GLY A 278 12.82 -16.08 7.84
N ILE A 279 11.75 -16.12 8.64
CA ILE A 279 10.64 -15.17 8.50
C ILE A 279 11.16 -13.74 8.65
N ALA A 280 10.68 -12.84 7.80
CA ALA A 280 10.89 -11.41 7.91
C ALA A 280 9.55 -10.71 8.04
N HIS A 281 9.29 -10.09 9.18
CA HIS A 281 8.12 -9.25 9.38
C HIS A 281 8.54 -7.85 9.81
N PHE A 282 8.13 -6.85 9.04
CA PHE A 282 8.37 -5.44 9.34
C PHE A 282 7.09 -4.64 9.10
N GLY A 283 6.81 -3.65 9.94
CA GLY A 283 5.73 -2.70 9.71
C GLY A 283 5.95 -1.40 10.46
N ILE A 284 5.55 -0.29 9.85
CA ILE A 284 5.47 1.02 10.52
C ILE A 284 4.06 1.57 10.38
N SER A 285 3.51 2.06 11.49
CA SER A 285 2.33 2.93 11.49
C SER A 285 2.59 4.19 12.32
N LEU A 286 1.92 5.27 11.94
CA LEU A 286 2.03 6.59 12.56
C LEU A 286 0.64 7.07 13.04
N PRO A 287 -0.14 6.27 13.81
CA PRO A 287 -1.46 6.68 14.25
C PRO A 287 -1.42 7.85 15.23
N ARG A 288 -2.54 8.57 15.32
CA ARG A 288 -2.76 9.55 16.39
C ARG A 288 -2.61 8.86 17.75
N ALA A 289 -1.99 9.53 18.71
CA ALA A 289 -1.83 9.02 20.06
C ALA A 289 -3.13 9.05 20.87
N THR A 290 -4.08 9.91 20.47
CA THR A 290 -5.36 10.08 21.15
C THR A 290 -6.53 9.63 20.27
N PRO A 291 -7.58 9.03 20.88
CA PRO A 291 -8.83 8.72 20.19
C PRO A 291 -9.54 9.99 19.66
N GLY A 292 -10.48 9.80 18.75
CA GLY A 292 -11.31 10.87 18.19
C GLY A 292 -12.53 11.20 19.06
N PRO A 293 -13.27 12.28 18.72
CA PRO A 293 -14.52 12.61 19.38
C PRO A 293 -15.61 11.57 19.08
N ALA A 294 -16.49 11.32 20.04
CA ALA A 294 -17.60 10.39 19.84
C ALA A 294 -18.56 10.84 18.74
N SER A 295 -19.13 9.89 18.00
CA SER A 295 -20.18 10.19 17.03
C SER A 295 -21.48 10.61 17.71
N ASN A 296 -22.24 11.51 17.08
CA ASN A 296 -23.51 12.03 17.61
C ASN A 296 -24.75 11.25 17.12
N ASN A 297 -24.56 10.28 16.24
CA ASN A 297 -25.62 9.47 15.62
C ASN A 297 -25.71 8.04 16.21
N GLY A 298 -24.89 7.71 17.21
CA GLY A 298 -24.90 6.39 17.85
C GLY A 298 -23.97 5.35 17.21
N ASN A 299 -23.18 5.73 16.20
CA ASN A 299 -22.18 4.83 15.61
C ASN A 299 -21.12 4.41 16.64
N TYR A 300 -20.66 3.16 16.54
CA TYR A 300 -19.74 2.55 17.52
C TYR A 300 -18.31 3.11 17.52
N PHE A 301 -17.97 4.06 16.64
CA PHE A 301 -16.63 4.63 16.53
C PHE A 301 -16.66 6.15 16.39
N ALA A 302 -15.50 6.78 16.50
CA ALA A 302 -15.36 8.23 16.50
C ALA A 302 -16.02 8.88 15.29
N ALA A 303 -16.50 10.12 15.44
CA ALA A 303 -17.05 10.90 14.35
C ALA A 303 -16.05 11.01 13.18
N ASP A 304 -14.76 11.10 13.46
CA ASP A 304 -13.68 11.18 12.47
C ASP A 304 -13.09 9.82 12.06
N SER A 305 -13.67 8.71 12.53
CA SER A 305 -13.34 7.37 12.07
C SER A 305 -13.65 7.23 10.56
N PRO A 306 -12.82 6.52 9.77
CA PRO A 306 -13.11 6.30 8.35
C PRO A 306 -14.47 5.63 8.10
N TRP A 307 -15.03 4.90 9.07
CA TRP A 307 -16.37 4.32 9.00
C TRP A 307 -17.46 5.39 8.99
N ASN A 308 -17.25 6.51 9.66
CA ASN A 308 -18.24 7.58 9.82
C ASN A 308 -17.99 8.77 8.87
N GLN A 309 -17.09 8.60 7.89
CA GLN A 309 -16.75 9.64 6.92
C GLN A 309 -17.31 9.30 5.55
N PRO A 310 -18.00 10.22 4.85
CA PRO A 310 -18.43 9.98 3.48
C PRO A 310 -17.24 9.85 2.53
N ILE A 311 -17.45 9.23 1.38
CA ILE A 311 -16.45 9.19 0.32
C ILE A 311 -16.33 10.59 -0.29
N PRO A 312 -15.13 11.17 -0.39
CA PRO A 312 -14.94 12.46 -1.03
C PRO A 312 -15.42 12.45 -2.49
N PRO A 313 -16.03 13.55 -2.98
CA PRO A 313 -16.36 13.68 -4.39
C PRO A 313 -15.14 13.47 -5.28
N GLY A 314 -15.29 12.71 -6.36
CA GLY A 314 -14.19 12.44 -7.30
C GLY A 314 -13.11 11.49 -6.78
N ALA A 315 -13.39 10.69 -5.75
CA ALA A 315 -12.49 9.63 -5.30
C ALA A 315 -12.02 8.76 -6.48
N ALA A 316 -10.71 8.55 -6.57
CA ALA A 316 -10.11 7.79 -7.65
C ALA A 316 -10.52 6.31 -7.56
N VAL A 317 -10.82 5.71 -8.72
CA VAL A 317 -11.11 4.28 -8.85
C VAL A 317 -9.80 3.53 -9.02
N ASP A 318 -9.62 2.42 -8.30
CA ASP A 318 -8.45 1.57 -8.46
C ASP A 318 -8.42 1.01 -9.89
N PRO A 319 -7.28 1.07 -10.61
CA PRO A 319 -7.17 0.52 -11.96
C PRO A 319 -7.56 -0.96 -12.08
N ARG A 320 -7.47 -1.73 -10.98
CA ARG A 320 -7.86 -3.15 -10.91
C ARG A 320 -9.35 -3.35 -10.67
N SER A 321 -10.10 -2.29 -10.34
CA SER A 321 -11.51 -2.35 -9.96
C SER A 321 -12.36 -3.11 -10.98
N ALA A 322 -12.17 -2.87 -12.29
CA ALA A 322 -12.97 -3.55 -13.31
C ALA A 322 -12.78 -5.08 -13.27
N GLY A 323 -11.54 -5.53 -13.06
CA GLY A 323 -11.24 -6.95 -12.91
C GLY A 323 -11.88 -7.53 -11.65
N TRP A 324 -11.71 -6.86 -10.50
CA TRP A 324 -12.30 -7.31 -9.24
C TRP A 324 -13.83 -7.33 -9.25
N VAL A 325 -14.47 -6.34 -9.87
CA VAL A 325 -15.93 -6.31 -10.03
C VAL A 325 -16.41 -7.46 -10.90
N ASN A 326 -15.74 -7.72 -12.04
CA ASN A 326 -16.09 -8.84 -12.91
C ASN A 326 -15.98 -10.19 -12.18
N THR A 327 -14.95 -10.39 -11.36
CA THR A 327 -14.84 -11.64 -10.61
C THR A 327 -15.86 -11.75 -9.50
N LEU A 328 -16.16 -10.63 -8.82
CA LEU A 328 -17.18 -10.59 -7.78
C LEU A 328 -18.58 -10.90 -8.36
N ASP A 329 -18.95 -10.27 -9.46
CA ASP A 329 -20.21 -10.44 -10.20
C ASP A 329 -20.33 -11.88 -10.76
N GLY A 330 -19.25 -12.41 -11.35
CA GLY A 330 -19.26 -13.80 -11.87
C GLY A 330 -19.28 -14.89 -10.80
N GLY A 331 -18.93 -14.57 -9.55
CA GLY A 331 -18.78 -15.52 -8.45
C GLY A 331 -19.83 -15.40 -7.35
N ASN A 332 -20.75 -14.43 -7.42
CA ASN A 332 -21.77 -14.16 -6.39
C ASN A 332 -23.12 -13.89 -7.05
N ASP A 333 -24.20 -13.97 -6.27
CA ASP A 333 -25.58 -13.67 -6.71
C ASP A 333 -26.17 -12.52 -5.88
N GLY A 334 -25.37 -11.47 -5.72
CA GLY A 334 -25.67 -10.31 -4.88
C GLY A 334 -24.73 -10.12 -3.68
N MET A 335 -25.06 -9.10 -2.87
CA MET A 335 -24.34 -8.76 -1.64
C MET A 335 -25.20 -9.17 -0.44
N PHE A 336 -24.82 -10.26 0.21
CA PHE A 336 -25.55 -10.83 1.34
C PHE A 336 -25.36 -10.04 2.62
N VAL A 337 -26.26 -10.22 3.58
CA VAL A 337 -26.18 -9.58 4.90
C VAL A 337 -26.28 -10.64 5.98
N ASN A 338 -25.20 -10.84 6.74
CA ASN A 338 -25.20 -11.73 7.89
C ASN A 338 -25.87 -11.02 9.07
N SER A 339 -27.01 -11.53 9.53
CA SER A 339 -27.81 -10.94 10.61
C SER A 339 -28.06 -11.86 11.80
N THR A 340 -27.61 -13.12 11.73
CA THR A 340 -27.81 -14.11 12.81
C THR A 340 -26.49 -14.82 13.12
N ASP A 341 -25.94 -15.50 12.12
CA ASP A 341 -24.68 -16.24 12.16
C ASP A 341 -23.66 -15.60 11.21
N TRP A 342 -22.37 -15.89 11.40
CA TRP A 342 -21.25 -15.29 10.65
C TRP A 342 -21.24 -13.75 10.75
N THR A 343 -21.71 -13.27 11.90
CA THR A 343 -21.70 -11.88 12.35
C THR A 343 -21.40 -11.89 13.85
N THR A 344 -21.82 -10.89 14.63
CA THR A 344 -21.40 -10.75 16.02
C THR A 344 -22.56 -10.37 16.92
N THR A 345 -22.65 -11.03 18.09
CA THR A 345 -23.52 -10.61 19.18
C THR A 345 -22.87 -9.46 19.94
N VAL A 346 -23.68 -8.49 20.37
CA VAL A 346 -23.18 -7.29 21.06
C VAL A 346 -23.88 -7.15 22.40
N TYR A 347 -23.12 -6.99 23.48
CA TYR A 347 -23.67 -6.74 24.81
C TYR A 347 -23.03 -5.52 25.44
N ASN A 348 -23.86 -4.59 25.92
CA ASN A 348 -23.43 -3.53 26.82
C ASN A 348 -23.39 -4.08 28.25
N ALA A 349 -22.28 -3.84 28.93
CA ALA A 349 -22.06 -4.16 30.33
C ALA A 349 -22.14 -2.86 31.14
N PRO A 350 -23.25 -2.62 31.87
CA PRO A 350 -23.40 -1.41 32.67
C PRO A 350 -22.33 -1.30 33.76
N PRO A 351 -22.06 -0.08 34.28
CA PRO A 351 -21.15 0.11 35.40
C PRO A 351 -21.50 -0.78 36.59
N GLY A 352 -20.50 -1.48 37.13
CA GLY A 352 -20.68 -2.45 38.23
C GLY A 352 -20.98 -3.89 37.80
N THR A 353 -21.01 -4.17 36.49
CA THR A 353 -21.10 -5.54 35.98
C THR A 353 -19.93 -6.39 36.51
N PRO A 354 -20.19 -7.60 37.05
CA PRO A 354 -19.12 -8.49 37.51
C PRO A 354 -18.14 -8.84 36.40
N THR A 355 -16.86 -8.96 36.74
CA THR A 355 -15.83 -9.37 35.78
C THR A 355 -15.60 -10.87 35.80
N THR A 356 -15.23 -11.43 34.65
CA THR A 356 -14.79 -12.83 34.50
C THR A 356 -13.46 -12.87 33.75
N GLU A 357 -12.58 -13.78 34.14
CA GLU A 357 -11.35 -14.08 33.40
C GLU A 357 -11.66 -14.99 32.21
N ILE A 358 -11.27 -14.56 31.01
CA ILE A 358 -11.35 -15.34 29.77
C ILE A 358 -9.95 -15.77 29.38
N THR A 359 -9.75 -17.07 29.17
CA THR A 359 -8.48 -17.60 28.66
C THR A 359 -8.48 -17.62 27.14
N VAL A 360 -7.51 -16.96 26.52
CA VAL A 360 -7.35 -16.91 25.07
C VAL A 360 -6.26 -17.88 24.65
N THR A 361 -6.66 -18.89 23.87
CA THR A 361 -5.87 -20.11 23.73
C THR A 361 -4.75 -20.01 22.70
N ASN A 362 -4.86 -19.14 21.69
CA ASN A 362 -3.79 -18.94 20.70
C ASN A 362 -2.52 -18.28 21.30
N THR A 363 -2.69 -17.44 22.32
CA THR A 363 -1.59 -16.74 23.00
C THR A 363 -1.34 -17.24 24.43
N ASN A 364 -2.21 -18.13 24.94
CA ASN A 364 -2.22 -18.59 26.33
C ASN A 364 -2.31 -17.43 27.34
N ARG A 365 -3.04 -16.37 26.98
CA ARG A 365 -3.23 -15.18 27.82
C ARG A 365 -4.59 -15.20 28.50
N LYS A 366 -4.69 -14.40 29.55
CA LYS A 366 -5.92 -14.23 30.34
C LYS A 366 -6.32 -12.77 30.30
N VAL A 367 -7.57 -12.50 29.97
CA VAL A 367 -8.15 -11.15 29.92
C VAL A 367 -9.34 -11.11 30.85
N THR A 368 -9.36 -10.13 31.76
CA THR A 368 -10.48 -9.91 32.67
C THR A 368 -11.44 -8.91 32.05
N VAL A 369 -12.68 -9.33 31.80
CA VAL A 369 -13.71 -8.50 31.13
C VAL A 369 -15.00 -8.48 31.94
N PRO A 370 -15.78 -7.39 31.90
CA PRO A 370 -17.17 -7.39 32.39
C PRO A 370 -17.96 -8.47 31.65
N TYR A 371 -18.69 -9.31 32.39
CA TYR A 371 -19.38 -10.45 31.79
C TYR A 371 -20.59 -10.88 32.62
N LEU A 372 -21.74 -11.03 31.96
CA LEU A 372 -22.93 -11.63 32.55
C LEU A 372 -23.15 -13.06 32.02
N PRO A 373 -23.60 -14.00 32.86
CA PRO A 373 -23.92 -15.36 32.44
C PRO A 373 -24.97 -15.49 31.34
N SER A 374 -25.68 -14.42 30.98
CA SER A 374 -26.63 -14.35 29.87
C SER A 374 -25.99 -14.08 28.51
N TYR A 375 -24.76 -13.57 28.45
CA TYR A 375 -24.09 -13.24 27.19
C TYR A 375 -23.76 -14.51 26.41
N ARG A 376 -24.14 -14.55 25.13
CA ARG A 376 -23.93 -15.71 24.26
C ARG A 376 -23.26 -15.27 22.95
N PRO A 377 -22.30 -16.06 22.44
CA PRO A 377 -21.78 -15.83 21.09
C PRO A 377 -22.82 -16.15 20.02
N THR A 378 -22.51 -15.86 18.76
CA THR A 378 -23.21 -16.46 17.61
C THR A 378 -23.11 -17.99 17.61
N ARG A 379 -23.94 -18.67 16.81
CA ARG A 379 -24.10 -20.14 16.86
C ARG A 379 -23.34 -20.87 15.75
N ASP A 380 -22.61 -20.12 14.92
CA ASP A 380 -21.68 -20.63 13.92
C ASP A 380 -20.33 -21.04 14.53
N ALA A 381 -19.41 -21.48 13.67
CA ALA A 381 -18.09 -21.96 14.06
C ALA A 381 -17.17 -20.85 14.59
N ASP A 382 -17.37 -19.60 14.16
CA ASP A 382 -16.59 -18.47 14.65
C ASP A 382 -17.09 -17.98 16.01
N ALA A 383 -18.35 -18.26 16.37
CA ALA A 383 -18.91 -17.98 17.69
C ALA A 383 -18.47 -16.62 18.24
N HIS A 384 -18.68 -15.56 17.46
CA HIS A 384 -18.24 -14.22 17.80
C HIS A 384 -19.06 -13.66 18.95
N LEU A 385 -18.38 -12.97 19.86
CA LEU A 385 -18.98 -12.25 20.99
C LEU A 385 -18.27 -10.92 21.18
N SER A 386 -19.04 -9.83 21.28
CA SER A 386 -18.55 -8.52 21.65
C SER A 386 -19.21 -8.01 22.92
N VAL A 387 -18.40 -7.46 23.84
CA VAL A 387 -18.86 -6.83 25.08
C VAL A 387 -18.29 -5.42 25.19
N ILE A 388 -19.17 -4.43 25.33
CA ILE A 388 -18.81 -3.03 25.56
C ILE A 388 -18.95 -2.75 27.06
N ASP A 389 -17.87 -2.36 27.71
CA ASP A 389 -17.90 -1.82 29.07
C ASP A 389 -18.37 -0.36 29.05
N ASP A 390 -19.58 -0.10 29.49
CA ASP A 390 -20.17 1.25 29.48
C ASP A 390 -19.47 2.20 30.45
N ALA A 391 -18.71 1.70 31.44
CA ALA A 391 -17.97 2.53 32.37
C ALA A 391 -16.68 3.10 31.77
N THR A 392 -16.05 2.37 30.85
CA THR A 392 -14.71 2.68 30.32
C THR A 392 -14.69 2.95 28.83
N GLY A 393 -15.72 2.52 28.09
CA GLY A 393 -15.76 2.53 26.63
C GLY A 393 -14.88 1.45 26.00
N CYS A 394 -14.40 0.47 26.77
CA CYS A 394 -13.61 -0.63 26.26
C CYS A 394 -14.51 -1.68 25.60
N LEU A 395 -14.23 -2.01 24.33
CA LEU A 395 -14.91 -3.02 23.54
C LEU A 395 -14.04 -4.26 23.45
N TYR A 396 -14.49 -5.36 24.04
CA TYR A 396 -13.82 -6.65 24.01
C TYR A 396 -14.48 -7.55 22.97
N GLU A 397 -13.72 -8.01 21.98
CA GLU A 397 -14.21 -8.89 20.92
C GLU A 397 -13.49 -10.22 20.97
N PHE A 398 -14.24 -11.32 20.76
CA PHE A 398 -13.74 -12.68 20.84
C PHE A 398 -14.15 -13.50 19.63
N GLN A 399 -13.23 -14.37 19.17
CA GLN A 399 -13.51 -15.45 18.23
C GLN A 399 -13.48 -16.80 18.96
N SER A 400 -14.32 -17.72 18.50
CA SER A 400 -14.55 -19.07 19.04
C SER A 400 -14.82 -19.05 20.54
N PHE A 401 -15.67 -18.12 20.99
CA PHE A 401 -15.94 -17.96 22.41
C PHE A 401 -16.75 -19.14 22.95
N ASN A 402 -16.25 -19.76 24.02
CA ASN A 402 -16.93 -20.82 24.73
C ASN A 402 -17.44 -20.31 26.10
N PRO A 403 -18.75 -20.10 26.27
CA PRO A 403 -19.32 -19.56 27.50
C PRO A 403 -19.28 -20.56 28.66
N VAL A 404 -19.02 -21.85 28.43
CA VAL A 404 -18.92 -22.86 29.50
C VAL A 404 -17.53 -22.82 30.12
N THR A 405 -16.49 -22.96 29.29
CA THR A 405 -15.09 -23.00 29.72
C THR A 405 -14.47 -21.63 29.92
N LYS A 406 -15.15 -20.55 29.49
CA LYS A 406 -14.61 -19.18 29.51
C LYS A 406 -13.30 -19.08 28.73
N THR A 407 -13.31 -19.64 27.53
CA THR A 407 -12.18 -19.62 26.61
C THR A 407 -12.56 -18.96 25.29
N ALA A 408 -11.59 -18.37 24.60
CA ALA A 408 -11.71 -17.93 23.21
C ALA A 408 -10.45 -18.35 22.45
N ILE A 409 -10.53 -18.52 21.13
CA ILE A 409 -9.31 -18.78 20.35
C ILE A 409 -8.51 -17.50 20.17
N ALA A 410 -9.19 -16.39 19.93
CA ALA A 410 -8.61 -15.08 19.67
C ALA A 410 -9.42 -13.97 20.34
N GLN A 411 -8.78 -12.82 20.55
CA GLN A 411 -9.38 -11.66 21.20
C GLN A 411 -8.67 -10.38 20.76
N ALA A 412 -9.42 -9.30 20.63
CA ALA A 412 -8.86 -7.94 20.63
C ALA A 412 -9.75 -6.96 21.36
N THR A 413 -9.14 -5.82 21.71
CA THR A 413 -9.82 -4.76 22.42
C THR A 413 -9.74 -3.45 21.65
N TYR A 414 -10.85 -2.74 21.61
CA TYR A 414 -10.99 -1.46 20.96
C TYR A 414 -11.55 -0.42 21.90
N LYS A 415 -11.44 0.86 21.51
CA LYS A 415 -12.22 1.94 22.14
C LYS A 415 -13.53 2.12 21.39
N ALA A 416 -14.63 1.68 21.99
CA ALA A 416 -15.96 2.02 21.50
C ALA A 416 -16.17 3.54 21.55
N TYR A 417 -16.92 4.03 20.59
CA TYR A 417 -17.37 5.41 20.36
C TYR A 417 -16.26 6.42 20.08
N THR A 418 -15.04 6.25 20.59
CA THR A 418 -13.93 7.20 20.43
C THR A 418 -12.75 6.64 19.65
N GLY A 419 -12.64 5.32 19.52
CA GLY A 419 -11.65 4.68 18.65
C GLY A 419 -12.00 4.81 17.16
N SER A 420 -11.09 4.37 16.30
CA SER A 420 -11.35 4.34 14.85
C SER A 420 -11.98 3.03 14.38
N GLY A 421 -11.96 1.97 15.20
CA GLY A 421 -12.31 0.60 14.79
C GLY A 421 -11.17 -0.15 14.10
N GLY A 422 -10.00 0.47 13.94
CA GLY A 422 -8.77 -0.18 13.52
C GLY A 422 -7.81 -0.42 14.69
N HIS A 423 -7.01 -1.46 14.58
CA HIS A 423 -6.01 -1.83 15.58
C HIS A 423 -4.65 -1.99 14.91
N THR A 424 -3.57 -1.71 15.64
CA THR A 424 -2.20 -2.03 15.19
C THR A 424 -2.04 -3.54 15.02
N ALA A 425 -1.16 -3.99 14.12
CA ALA A 425 -0.95 -5.42 13.92
C ALA A 425 -0.56 -6.10 15.25
N GLY A 426 -1.32 -7.14 15.64
CA GLY A 426 -1.18 -7.86 16.90
C GLY A 426 -1.59 -9.34 16.74
N PRO A 427 -1.72 -10.10 17.85
CA PRO A 427 -2.17 -11.49 17.81
C PRO A 427 -3.66 -11.61 17.45
N SER A 428 -3.95 -11.36 16.18
CA SER A 428 -5.03 -11.82 15.31
C SER A 428 -6.36 -12.19 15.98
N HIS A 429 -7.41 -11.41 15.70
CA HIS A 429 -8.81 -11.81 15.95
C HIS A 429 -9.72 -11.66 14.71
N ALA A 430 -9.50 -10.68 13.82
CA ALA A 430 -10.30 -10.48 12.60
C ALA A 430 -9.40 -10.33 11.36
N GLY A 431 -9.77 -10.84 10.16
CA GLY A 431 -8.86 -10.95 9.01
C GLY A 431 -8.12 -9.66 8.61
N GLY A 432 -8.77 -8.49 8.74
CA GLY A 432 -8.19 -7.16 8.51
C GLY A 432 -7.60 -6.46 9.75
N GLU A 433 -7.71 -7.05 10.94
CA GLU A 433 -7.49 -6.41 12.26
C GLU A 433 -8.34 -5.16 12.47
N ILE A 434 -9.59 -5.29 12.04
CA ILE A 434 -10.67 -4.31 12.13
C ILE A 434 -11.75 -4.89 13.04
N SER A 435 -12.33 -4.04 13.90
CA SER A 435 -13.38 -4.46 14.84
C SER A 435 -14.59 -5.06 14.11
N TYR A 436 -15.20 -6.10 14.69
CA TYR A 436 -16.44 -6.65 14.16
C TYR A 436 -17.61 -5.67 14.18
N LEU A 437 -17.60 -4.72 15.12
CA LEU A 437 -18.61 -3.65 15.20
C LEU A 437 -18.37 -2.52 14.20
N ALA A 438 -17.20 -2.48 13.56
CA ALA A 438 -16.88 -1.41 12.62
C ALA A 438 -17.75 -1.56 11.38
N GLY A 439 -18.50 -0.51 11.03
CA GLY A 439 -19.45 -0.55 9.91
C GLY A 439 -20.56 -1.61 10.02
N MET A 440 -20.86 -2.09 11.24
CA MET A 440 -21.96 -3.02 11.49
C MET A 440 -23.30 -2.29 11.32
N ILE A 441 -24.22 -2.89 10.54
CA ILE A 441 -25.60 -2.40 10.43
C ILE A 441 -26.33 -2.70 11.75
N THR A 442 -26.94 -1.68 12.34
CA THR A 442 -27.62 -1.74 13.64
C THR A 442 -29.13 -1.69 13.51
N PRO A 443 -29.87 -2.12 14.56
CA PRO A 443 -31.32 -1.90 14.64
C PRO A 443 -31.72 -0.42 14.53
N GLN A 444 -30.89 0.48 15.07
CA GLN A 444 -31.10 1.92 15.04
C GLN A 444 -31.06 2.47 13.61
N ASP A 445 -30.13 1.98 12.77
CA ASP A 445 -30.10 2.35 11.35
C ASP A 445 -31.39 1.95 10.65
N VAL A 446 -31.80 0.69 10.85
CA VAL A 446 -32.98 0.12 10.21
C VAL A 446 -34.28 0.78 10.70
N GLN A 447 -34.32 1.19 11.97
CA GLN A 447 -35.44 1.91 12.56
C GLN A 447 -35.50 3.36 12.09
N SER A 448 -34.35 4.03 11.94
CA SER A 448 -34.28 5.43 11.49
C SER A 448 -34.53 5.57 9.99
N GLY A 449 -34.38 4.50 9.22
CA GLY A 449 -34.54 4.53 7.77
C GLY A 449 -33.27 4.98 7.03
N VAL A 450 -32.13 5.06 7.71
CA VAL A 450 -30.85 5.52 7.14
C VAL A 450 -29.70 4.72 7.76
N ILE A 451 -28.77 4.28 6.92
CA ILE A 451 -27.44 3.81 7.32
C ILE A 451 -26.46 4.93 6.93
N ASP A 452 -25.93 5.67 7.91
CA ASP A 452 -25.12 6.89 7.70
C ASP A 452 -23.63 6.67 7.96
N HIS A 453 -23.17 5.45 7.70
CA HIS A 453 -21.79 5.03 7.83
C HIS A 453 -21.40 4.05 6.73
N ALA A 454 -20.10 3.85 6.55
CA ALA A 454 -19.56 2.81 5.68
C ALA A 454 -19.85 1.43 6.29
N VAL A 455 -20.09 0.42 5.46
CA VAL A 455 -20.36 -0.94 5.93
C VAL A 455 -19.11 -1.82 5.95
N ARG A 456 -19.03 -2.74 6.91
CA ARG A 456 -18.03 -3.82 6.89
C ARG A 456 -18.46 -4.87 5.89
N TYR A 457 -17.56 -5.22 4.98
CA TYR A 457 -17.76 -6.35 4.07
C TYR A 457 -16.62 -7.37 4.14
N ALA A 458 -16.92 -8.59 3.69
CA ALA A 458 -15.96 -9.65 3.44
C ALA A 458 -16.24 -10.27 2.06
N LEU A 459 -15.21 -10.84 1.43
CA LEU A 459 -15.32 -11.43 0.09
C LEU A 459 -14.40 -12.65 -0.12
N PRO A 460 -14.65 -13.49 -1.15
CA PRO A 460 -13.83 -14.67 -1.43
C PRO A 460 -12.41 -14.35 -1.90
N GLU A 461 -12.22 -13.32 -2.71
CA GLU A 461 -10.94 -13.07 -3.37
C GLU A 461 -10.07 -12.04 -2.63
N GLY A 462 -9.90 -12.25 -1.32
CA GLY A 462 -9.01 -11.42 -0.51
C GLY A 462 -7.53 -11.65 -0.89
N ALA A 463 -6.79 -10.57 -1.10
CA ALA A 463 -5.34 -10.63 -1.31
C ALA A 463 -4.57 -10.81 0.00
N PRO A 464 -3.34 -11.36 -0.02
CA PRO A 464 -2.46 -11.42 1.16
C PRO A 464 -1.92 -10.06 1.61
N THR A 465 -2.26 -8.99 0.88
CA THR A 465 -1.87 -7.61 1.16
C THR A 465 -3.01 -6.85 1.82
N TYR A 466 -2.71 -5.74 2.49
CA TYR A 466 -3.69 -4.87 3.12
C TYR A 466 -3.39 -3.39 2.88
N VAL A 467 -4.39 -2.55 3.13
CA VAL A 467 -4.32 -1.09 3.14
C VAL A 467 -5.17 -0.55 4.30
N TYR A 468 -4.89 0.66 4.78
CA TYR A 468 -5.66 1.24 5.87
C TYR A 468 -7.16 1.38 5.51
N PRO A 469 -8.09 1.13 6.45
CA PRO A 469 -7.85 0.92 7.89
C PRO A 469 -7.38 -0.47 8.28
N GLY A 470 -7.33 -1.42 7.34
CA GLY A 470 -6.76 -2.74 7.59
C GLY A 470 -5.26 -2.67 7.88
N THR A 471 -4.80 -3.44 8.86
CA THR A 471 -3.37 -3.52 9.24
C THR A 471 -2.80 -4.92 9.13
N ARG A 472 -3.64 -5.88 8.73
CA ARG A 472 -3.24 -7.24 8.36
C ARG A 472 -4.17 -7.79 7.28
N SER A 473 -3.84 -8.98 6.81
CA SER A 473 -4.64 -9.74 5.87
C SER A 473 -4.55 -11.23 6.18
N ASP A 474 -5.68 -11.91 6.05
CA ASP A 474 -5.82 -13.38 6.00
C ASP A 474 -6.13 -13.89 4.58
N GLY A 475 -6.11 -12.99 3.59
CA GLY A 475 -6.34 -13.32 2.19
C GLY A 475 -5.18 -14.13 1.61
N SER A 476 -5.47 -14.94 0.60
CA SER A 476 -4.47 -15.79 -0.05
C SER A 476 -4.46 -15.66 -1.59
N THR A 477 -5.39 -14.89 -2.15
CA THR A 477 -5.54 -14.74 -3.60
C THR A 477 -4.56 -13.69 -4.13
N MET A 478 -3.51 -14.13 -4.84
CA MET A 478 -2.59 -13.21 -5.49
C MET A 478 -3.31 -12.31 -6.51
N GLY A 479 -3.16 -10.99 -6.37
CA GLY A 479 -3.88 -10.02 -7.19
C GLY A 479 -5.35 -9.78 -6.79
N GLY A 480 -5.82 -10.43 -5.72
CA GLY A 480 -7.14 -10.19 -5.13
C GLY A 480 -7.28 -8.80 -4.49
N VAL A 481 -8.40 -8.58 -3.82
CA VAL A 481 -8.71 -7.30 -3.17
C VAL A 481 -8.00 -7.23 -1.81
N PRO A 482 -7.11 -6.24 -1.56
CA PRO A 482 -6.48 -6.09 -0.25
C PRO A 482 -7.50 -5.86 0.87
N GLN A 483 -7.27 -6.41 2.07
CA GLN A 483 -8.05 -6.03 3.26
C GLN A 483 -7.91 -4.52 3.51
N GLY A 484 -8.99 -3.90 3.98
CA GLY A 484 -9.15 -2.46 4.14
C GLY A 484 -9.41 -1.68 2.84
N THR A 485 -9.49 -2.33 1.68
CA THR A 485 -9.91 -1.64 0.44
C THR A 485 -11.33 -1.13 0.57
N ARG A 486 -11.58 0.09 0.11
CA ARG A 486 -12.92 0.71 0.10
C ARG A 486 -13.64 0.42 -1.22
N ILE A 487 -14.86 -0.09 -1.16
CA ILE A 487 -15.77 -0.27 -2.29
C ILE A 487 -16.90 0.75 -2.22
N GLN A 488 -17.43 1.18 -3.37
CA GLN A 488 -18.54 2.13 -3.48
C GLN A 488 -19.50 1.67 -4.56
N LEU A 489 -20.81 1.81 -4.34
CA LEU A 489 -21.80 1.73 -5.42
C LEU A 489 -21.75 3.04 -6.21
N ASP A 490 -21.76 3.01 -7.55
CA ASP A 490 -21.71 4.22 -8.37
C ASP A 490 -22.64 5.31 -7.81
N PRO A 491 -22.09 6.45 -7.33
CA PRO A 491 -22.87 7.48 -6.66
C PRO A 491 -23.85 8.21 -7.58
N SER A 492 -23.73 8.01 -8.91
CA SER A 492 -24.63 8.56 -9.91
C SER A 492 -25.71 7.58 -10.35
N LEU A 493 -25.65 6.31 -9.91
CA LEU A 493 -26.62 5.29 -10.29
C LEU A 493 -28.02 5.64 -9.77
N ASP A 494 -28.99 5.69 -10.69
CA ASP A 494 -30.39 5.83 -10.32
C ASP A 494 -30.90 4.52 -9.72
N LEU A 495 -31.13 4.50 -8.41
CA LEU A 495 -31.59 3.31 -7.70
C LEU A 495 -33.07 2.96 -7.95
N THR A 496 -33.86 3.89 -8.50
CA THR A 496 -35.31 3.69 -8.70
C THR A 496 -35.62 2.59 -9.73
N GLN A 497 -34.68 2.31 -10.64
CA GLN A 497 -34.82 1.29 -11.67
C GLN A 497 -34.73 -0.16 -11.15
N PHE A 498 -34.32 -0.39 -9.89
CA PHE A 498 -34.04 -1.73 -9.36
C PHE A 498 -35.15 -2.31 -8.48
N GLY A 499 -36.24 -1.56 -8.22
CA GLY A 499 -37.37 -2.07 -7.42
C GLY A 499 -36.98 -2.48 -5.99
N LEU A 500 -36.01 -1.79 -5.39
CA LEU A 500 -35.43 -2.12 -4.10
C LEU A 500 -36.47 -2.02 -2.96
N SER A 501 -36.42 -2.96 -2.02
CA SER A 501 -37.14 -2.83 -0.75
C SER A 501 -36.62 -1.64 0.07
N PRO A 502 -37.33 -1.17 1.11
CA PRO A 502 -36.83 -0.07 1.93
C PRO A 502 -35.46 -0.38 2.55
N PHE A 503 -35.22 -1.62 3.03
CA PHE A 503 -33.91 -2.03 3.52
C PHE A 503 -32.82 -2.01 2.45
N GLN A 504 -33.08 -2.59 1.27
CA GLN A 504 -32.12 -2.58 0.18
C GLN A 504 -31.79 -1.15 -0.28
N LEU A 505 -32.79 -0.26 -0.31
CA LEU A 505 -32.58 1.15 -0.66
C LEU A 505 -31.70 1.88 0.37
N MET A 506 -31.88 1.61 1.67
CA MET A 506 -31.01 2.15 2.72
C MET A 506 -29.56 1.72 2.51
N LEU A 507 -29.34 0.41 2.34
CA LEU A 507 -28.00 -0.15 2.16
C LEU A 507 -27.35 0.32 0.86
N ALA A 508 -28.09 0.37 -0.26
CA ALA A 508 -27.59 0.88 -1.53
C ALA A 508 -27.19 2.37 -1.44
N ARG A 509 -27.97 3.20 -0.73
CA ARG A 509 -27.62 4.61 -0.50
C ARG A 509 -26.37 4.76 0.38
N ALA A 510 -26.24 3.95 1.43
CA ALA A 510 -25.02 3.90 2.24
C ALA A 510 -23.81 3.52 1.39
N MET A 511 -23.95 2.54 0.49
CA MET A 511 -22.90 2.14 -0.45
C MET A 511 -22.56 3.24 -1.46
N GLN A 512 -23.50 4.11 -1.84
CA GLN A 512 -23.23 5.28 -2.70
C GLN A 512 -22.47 6.38 -1.95
N VAL A 513 -22.83 6.68 -0.70
CA VAL A 513 -22.29 7.84 0.04
C VAL A 513 -21.03 7.48 0.82
N TYR A 514 -21.04 6.37 1.53
CA TYR A 514 -19.98 5.94 2.43
C TYR A 514 -19.26 4.68 1.92
N GLY A 515 -19.89 3.87 1.08
CA GLY A 515 -19.30 2.62 0.61
C GLY A 515 -19.12 1.59 1.74
N GLY A 516 -18.11 0.75 1.61
CA GLY A 516 -17.73 -0.20 2.64
C GLY A 516 -16.25 -0.55 2.59
N PHE A 517 -15.71 -1.15 3.66
CA PHE A 517 -14.31 -1.58 3.73
C PHE A 517 -14.20 -3.10 3.90
N ASN A 518 -13.27 -3.70 3.13
CA ASN A 518 -12.95 -5.11 3.24
C ASN A 518 -12.36 -5.40 4.61
N SER A 519 -12.91 -6.33 5.37
CA SER A 519 -12.45 -6.62 6.73
C SER A 519 -12.13 -8.10 6.97
N ASP A 520 -12.42 -8.96 6.00
CA ASP A 520 -12.29 -10.42 6.15
C ASP A 520 -12.27 -11.13 4.80
N HIS A 521 -11.74 -12.35 4.82
CA HIS A 521 -12.03 -13.34 3.79
C HIS A 521 -13.33 -14.09 4.11
N ALA A 522 -14.19 -14.32 3.11
CA ALA A 522 -15.45 -15.06 3.29
C ALA A 522 -15.80 -15.89 2.05
N GLY A 523 -16.62 -16.93 2.21
CA GLY A 523 -17.07 -17.75 1.08
C GLY A 523 -18.04 -17.05 0.10
N SER A 524 -18.52 -15.85 0.41
CA SER A 524 -19.40 -15.04 -0.42
C SER A 524 -19.21 -13.55 -0.14
N PHE A 525 -19.73 -12.69 -1.00
CA PHE A 525 -19.75 -11.25 -0.77
C PHE A 525 -20.82 -10.88 0.27
N VAL A 526 -20.37 -10.57 1.48
CA VAL A 526 -21.25 -10.37 2.64
C VAL A 526 -20.95 -9.04 3.32
N VAL A 527 -21.98 -8.41 3.88
CA VAL A 527 -21.88 -7.36 4.89
C VAL A 527 -22.44 -7.83 6.22
N SER A 528 -22.07 -7.18 7.33
CA SER A 528 -22.46 -7.60 8.68
C SER A 528 -23.53 -6.69 9.28
N ALA A 529 -24.60 -7.28 9.79
CA ALA A 529 -25.57 -6.64 10.68
C ALA A 529 -25.49 -7.28 12.08
N ARG A 530 -25.84 -6.55 13.14
CA ARG A 530 -25.85 -7.08 14.51
C ARG A 530 -26.63 -8.40 14.59
N SER A 531 -26.05 -9.41 15.24
CA SER A 531 -26.68 -10.73 15.35
C SER A 531 -28.00 -10.67 16.12
N THR A 532 -29.06 -11.27 15.60
CA THR A 532 -30.30 -11.50 16.36
C THR A 532 -30.13 -12.53 17.47
N ALA A 533 -29.00 -13.27 17.54
CA ALA A 533 -28.75 -14.26 18.59
C ALA A 533 -28.59 -13.61 19.98
N ASP A 534 -28.33 -12.31 20.06
CA ASP A 534 -28.30 -11.55 21.32
C ASP A 534 -29.69 -11.06 21.79
N GLY A 535 -30.75 -11.39 21.04
CA GLY A 535 -32.13 -10.93 21.28
C GLY A 535 -32.51 -9.68 20.49
N THR A 536 -31.59 -9.13 19.70
CA THR A 536 -31.85 -8.01 18.79
C THR A 536 -32.98 -8.31 17.80
N THR A 537 -33.81 -7.31 17.54
CA THR A 537 -34.85 -7.33 16.49
C THR A 537 -34.69 -6.12 15.57
N TYR A 538 -35.09 -6.31 14.31
CA TYR A 538 -35.08 -5.25 13.29
C TYR A 538 -36.50 -4.82 12.96
N ALA A 539 -36.70 -3.52 12.70
CA ALA A 539 -38.01 -2.97 12.35
C ALA A 539 -38.56 -3.47 11.00
N GLN A 540 -37.71 -4.08 10.18
CA GLN A 540 -38.04 -4.69 8.90
C GLN A 540 -37.04 -5.81 8.58
N PRO A 541 -37.38 -6.73 7.65
CA PRO A 541 -36.48 -7.81 7.27
C PRO A 541 -35.16 -7.30 6.67
N ILE A 542 -34.06 -7.90 7.12
CA ILE A 542 -32.74 -7.73 6.50
C ILE A 542 -32.71 -8.52 5.20
N GLN A 543 -32.25 -7.90 4.10
CA GLN A 543 -32.28 -8.50 2.76
C GLN A 543 -30.98 -8.20 2.01
N PRO A 544 -30.50 -9.14 1.16
CA PRO A 544 -29.32 -8.91 0.32
C PRO A 544 -29.56 -7.80 -0.69
N LEU A 545 -28.51 -7.09 -1.11
CA LEU A 545 -28.59 -6.30 -2.35
C LEU A 545 -28.60 -7.23 -3.55
N PRO A 546 -29.43 -6.96 -4.57
CA PRO A 546 -29.54 -7.81 -5.74
C PRO A 546 -28.26 -7.82 -6.57
N ASP A 547 -28.01 -8.96 -7.21
CA ASP A 547 -26.90 -9.19 -8.15
C ASP A 547 -26.72 -8.07 -9.18
N ALA A 548 -27.83 -7.56 -9.73
CA ALA A 548 -27.83 -6.51 -10.73
C ALA A 548 -27.10 -5.21 -10.32
N LEU A 549 -26.84 -4.99 -9.02
CA LEU A 549 -26.05 -3.85 -8.52
C LEU A 549 -24.54 -4.11 -8.47
N LEU A 550 -24.07 -5.37 -8.49
CA LEU A 550 -22.65 -5.70 -8.32
C LEU A 550 -21.78 -5.10 -9.43
N ARG A 551 -22.19 -5.23 -10.70
CA ARG A 551 -21.53 -4.59 -11.85
C ARG A 551 -21.43 -3.06 -11.78
N HIS A 552 -22.19 -2.40 -10.89
CA HIS A 552 -22.17 -0.95 -10.68
C HIS A 552 -21.29 -0.54 -9.50
N MET A 553 -20.61 -1.49 -8.85
CA MET A 553 -19.64 -1.21 -7.81
C MET A 553 -18.32 -0.74 -8.40
N ARG A 554 -17.54 -0.03 -7.58
CA ARG A 554 -16.17 0.38 -7.88
C ARG A 554 -15.31 0.31 -6.62
N PHE A 555 -14.15 -0.34 -6.73
CA PHE A 555 -13.12 -0.32 -5.71
C PHE A 555 -12.30 0.96 -5.86
N LEU A 556 -12.09 1.66 -4.75
CA LEU A 556 -11.42 2.95 -4.74
C LEU A 556 -9.92 2.77 -4.51
N SER A 557 -9.12 3.63 -5.12
CA SER A 557 -7.70 3.72 -4.84
C SER A 557 -7.50 4.04 -3.34
N PRO A 558 -6.63 3.31 -2.62
CA PRO A 558 -6.37 3.57 -1.21
C PRO A 558 -5.72 4.94 -1.02
N THR A 559 -6.36 5.83 -0.26
CA THR A 559 -5.82 7.15 0.09
C THR A 559 -5.63 7.35 1.59
N LEU A 560 -6.20 6.46 2.39
CA LEU A 560 -6.17 6.53 3.84
C LEU A 560 -4.81 6.11 4.38
N SER A 561 -4.27 6.86 5.33
CA SER A 561 -3.02 6.53 6.03
C SER A 561 -3.23 6.44 7.53
N SER A 562 -2.25 5.86 8.24
CA SER A 562 -2.32 5.78 9.71
C SER A 562 -2.38 7.16 10.38
N THR A 563 -1.79 8.22 9.81
CA THR A 563 -1.82 9.57 10.41
C THR A 563 -3.21 10.17 10.50
N GLN A 564 -4.16 9.65 9.73
CA GLN A 564 -5.54 10.12 9.70
C GLN A 564 -6.44 9.40 10.72
N MET A 565 -5.91 8.41 11.44
CA MET A 565 -6.69 7.64 12.40
C MET A 565 -5.94 7.39 13.70
N TYR A 566 -6.72 7.13 14.74
CA TYR A 566 -6.23 6.45 15.93
C TYR A 566 -6.19 4.94 15.64
N LEU A 567 -5.24 4.19 16.18
CA LEU A 567 -5.26 2.73 16.13
C LEU A 567 -5.15 2.22 17.55
N ASP A 568 -6.04 1.29 17.92
CA ASP A 568 -5.93 0.60 19.19
C ASP A 568 -4.66 -0.27 19.24
N ARG A 569 -4.09 -0.42 20.44
CA ARG A 569 -2.79 -1.04 20.63
C ARG A 569 -2.79 -1.99 21.81
N ALA A 570 -2.19 -3.16 21.59
CA ALA A 570 -1.98 -4.18 22.61
C ALA A 570 -1.26 -3.66 23.88
N ASP A 571 -0.43 -2.63 23.75
CA ASP A 571 0.29 -2.04 24.88
C ASP A 571 -0.48 -0.96 25.63
N ASP A 572 -1.63 -0.49 25.11
CA ASP A 572 -2.49 0.48 25.79
C ASP A 572 -3.05 -0.14 27.08
N PRO A 573 -2.67 0.37 28.27
CA PRO A 573 -3.11 -0.21 29.54
C PRO A 573 -4.58 0.08 29.87
N THR A 574 -5.25 0.99 29.14
CA THR A 574 -6.59 1.48 29.53
C THR A 574 -7.69 0.43 29.41
N CYS A 575 -7.58 -0.50 28.46
CA CYS A 575 -8.61 -1.50 28.19
C CYS A 575 -8.19 -2.95 28.43
N ASN A 576 -7.18 -3.21 29.26
CA ASN A 576 -6.73 -4.57 29.60
C ASN A 576 -6.51 -5.46 28.36
N GLN A 577 -5.77 -4.95 27.38
CA GLN A 577 -5.48 -5.66 26.14
C GLN A 577 -4.54 -6.86 26.35
N GLN A 578 -4.54 -7.78 25.39
CA GLN A 578 -3.50 -8.81 25.31
C GLN A 578 -2.15 -8.20 24.94
N ARG A 579 -1.24 -8.08 25.91
CA ARG A 579 0.15 -7.65 25.71
C ARG A 579 1.09 -8.75 25.30
#